data_AF-G8Y4D9-F1
#
_entry.id   AF-G8Y4D9-F1
#
_cell.length_a   1.000
_cell.length_b   1.000
_cell.length_c   1.000
_cell.angle_alpha   90.00
_cell.angle_beta   90.00
_cell.angle_gamma   90.00
#
_symmetry.space_group_name_H-M   'P 1'
#
loop_
_entity.id
_entity.type
_entity.pdbx_description
1 polymer ?
#
loop_
_entity_poly.entity_id
_entity_poly.type
_entity_poly.pdbx_seq_one_letter_code
_entity_poly.pdbx_strand_id
1 'polypeptide(L)'
;MSTYEPGYAGPGCETIYFPFLSEFEQEAEVSDDELYGPATEWARKKIGSLQTRLEKLERRHSMLRNNSARSKIPNYSSRLIIQLANEVFGYDGWSSQILSSEIIVSGYDESRSKFQLQYSVTIKIILKDGTSSTGVGVGKALSQSKHLCYNKSKKEAIWNGIKSSIMKFDLVLQSHEEREKGKTNILISS
;
A
#
# COMPACT_ATOMS: atom_id res chain seq x y z
N MET A 1 -51.70 1.25 -12.84
CA MET A 1 -51.02 1.53 -14.12
C MET A 1 -50.99 3.05 -14.25
N SER A 2 -49.91 3.69 -13.78
CA SER A 2 -49.79 5.15 -13.73
C SER A 2 -48.86 5.58 -14.86
N THR A 3 -49.42 6.22 -15.89
CA THR A 3 -48.66 6.79 -17.00
C THR A 3 -48.09 8.13 -16.57
N TYR A 4 -46.78 8.20 -16.33
CA TYR A 4 -46.05 9.44 -16.19
C TYR A 4 -45.82 10.04 -17.58
N GLU A 5 -46.27 11.27 -17.82
CA GLU A 5 -45.90 12.04 -19.01
C GLU A 5 -44.53 12.72 -18.79
N PRO A 6 -43.58 12.63 -19.73
CA PRO A 6 -42.37 13.42 -19.69
C PRO A 6 -42.64 14.85 -20.21
N GLY A 7 -42.27 15.84 -19.40
CA GLY A 7 -42.34 17.25 -19.79
C GLY A 7 -41.42 17.57 -20.97
N TYR A 8 -41.94 18.36 -21.92
CA TYR A 8 -41.22 18.87 -23.09
C TYR A 8 -40.05 19.80 -22.68
N ALA A 9 -38.82 19.40 -22.98
CA ALA A 9 -37.67 20.29 -23.05
C ALA A 9 -37.58 20.89 -24.46
N GLY A 10 -37.46 22.22 -24.56
CA GLY A 10 -37.37 22.94 -25.84
C GLY A 10 -36.13 22.56 -26.67
N PRO A 11 -36.12 22.88 -27.98
CA PRO A 11 -35.03 22.52 -28.86
C PRO A 11 -33.78 23.35 -28.54
N GLY A 12 -32.70 22.69 -28.14
CA GLY A 12 -31.38 23.31 -27.97
C GLY A 12 -30.73 23.17 -26.59
N CYS A 13 -31.33 22.47 -25.64
CA CYS A 13 -30.68 22.11 -24.38
C CYS A 13 -30.72 20.59 -24.19
N GLU A 14 -29.66 19.91 -24.66
CA GLU A 14 -29.36 18.55 -24.20
C GLU A 14 -29.04 18.62 -22.71
N THR A 15 -30.03 18.30 -21.87
CA THR A 15 -29.80 18.10 -20.44
C THR A 15 -29.16 16.72 -20.30
N ILE A 16 -27.83 16.69 -20.31
CA ILE A 16 -27.05 15.47 -20.08
C ILE A 16 -27.24 15.09 -18.60
N TYR A 17 -28.14 14.15 -18.33
CA TYR A 17 -28.50 13.78 -16.96
C TYR A 17 -27.39 13.02 -16.24
N PHE A 18 -26.46 12.41 -16.97
CA PHE A 18 -25.23 11.83 -16.46
C PHE A 18 -24.21 11.80 -17.61
N PRO A 19 -22.96 12.27 -17.42
CA PRO A 19 -21.90 12.01 -18.39
C PRO A 19 -21.74 10.50 -18.61
N PHE A 20 -21.32 10.09 -19.82
CA PHE A 20 -21.15 8.67 -20.14
C PHE A 20 -20.14 8.05 -19.16
N LEU A 21 -20.45 6.86 -18.62
CA LEU A 21 -19.62 6.17 -17.61
C LEU A 21 -18.17 5.95 -18.10
N SER A 22 -17.99 5.82 -19.42
CA SER A 22 -16.69 5.72 -20.10
C SER A 22 -15.78 6.94 -19.90
N GLU A 23 -16.34 8.08 -19.52
CA GLU A 23 -15.61 9.31 -19.21
C GLU A 23 -14.99 9.27 -17.80
N PHE A 24 -15.53 8.43 -16.90
CA PHE A 24 -14.98 8.14 -15.58
C PHE A 24 -14.01 6.95 -15.56
N GLU A 25 -14.05 6.09 -16.59
CA GLU A 25 -13.14 4.94 -16.75
C GLU A 25 -11.78 5.31 -17.37
N GLN A 26 -11.46 6.60 -17.50
CA GLN A 26 -10.07 7.01 -17.60
C GLN A 26 -9.39 6.69 -16.27
N GLU A 27 -8.93 5.44 -16.13
CA GLU A 27 -7.84 5.08 -15.24
C GLU A 27 -6.68 6.01 -15.62
N ALA A 28 -6.56 7.13 -14.91
CA ALA A 28 -5.44 8.03 -15.10
C ALA A 28 -4.18 7.19 -14.91
N GLU A 29 -3.40 7.02 -15.98
CA GLU A 29 -2.07 6.42 -15.89
C GLU A 29 -1.24 7.32 -14.95
N VAL A 30 -1.22 6.97 -13.66
CA VAL A 30 -0.45 7.71 -12.66
C VAL A 30 1.01 7.50 -13.01
N SER A 31 1.65 8.56 -13.52
CA SER A 31 3.07 8.52 -13.84
C SER A 31 3.86 8.05 -12.62
N ASP A 32 4.90 7.23 -12.84
CA ASP A 32 5.68 6.69 -11.72
C ASP A 32 6.36 7.80 -10.89
N ASP A 33 6.55 9.00 -11.45
CA ASP A 33 7.03 10.19 -10.74
C ASP A 33 6.01 10.70 -9.71
N GLU A 34 4.72 10.67 -10.05
CA GLU A 34 3.65 11.01 -9.11
C GLU A 34 3.42 9.90 -8.08
N LEU A 35 3.69 8.64 -8.47
CA LEU A 35 3.51 7.47 -7.62
C LEU A 35 4.60 7.35 -6.54
N TYR A 36 5.87 7.49 -6.94
CA TYR A 36 7.03 7.23 -6.07
C TYR A 36 7.85 8.47 -5.70
N GLY A 37 7.64 9.60 -6.36
CA GLY A 37 8.39 10.83 -6.10
C GLY A 37 9.80 10.82 -6.72
N PRO A 38 10.64 11.82 -6.37
CA PRO A 38 11.88 12.12 -7.08
C PRO A 38 13.06 11.19 -6.76
N ALA A 39 12.96 10.32 -5.74
CA ALA A 39 14.02 9.40 -5.29
C ALA A 39 15.41 10.06 -5.25
N THR A 40 15.53 11.15 -4.47
CA THR A 40 16.77 11.94 -4.37
C THR A 40 17.94 11.05 -3.92
N GLU A 41 19.18 11.48 -4.17
CA GLU A 41 20.40 10.74 -3.75
C GLU A 41 20.38 10.37 -2.25
N TRP A 42 19.85 11.28 -1.41
CA TRP A 42 19.64 10.99 0.01
C TRP A 42 18.73 9.78 0.23
N ALA A 43 17.54 9.74 -0.38
CA ALA A 43 16.63 8.60 -0.25
C ALA A 43 17.28 7.34 -0.78
N ARG A 44 17.93 7.38 -1.95
CA ARG A 44 18.59 6.20 -2.53
C ARG A 44 19.61 5.58 -1.58
N LYS A 45 20.47 6.41 -0.97
CA LYS A 45 21.46 5.97 0.02
C LYS A 45 20.82 5.38 1.27
N LYS A 46 19.75 6.02 1.77
CA LYS A 46 19.04 5.55 2.97
C LYS A 46 18.25 4.28 2.73
N ILE A 47 17.52 4.19 1.62
CA ILE A 47 16.81 2.97 1.21
C ILE A 47 17.82 1.84 1.02
N GLY A 48 18.96 2.07 0.36
CA GLY A 48 20.03 1.08 0.27
C GLY A 48 20.51 0.59 1.64
N SER A 49 20.72 1.50 2.60
CA SER A 49 21.06 1.12 3.98
C SER A 49 19.95 0.33 4.69
N LEU A 50 18.67 0.64 4.43
CA LEU A 50 17.54 -0.12 4.97
C LEU A 50 17.58 -1.56 4.43
N GLN A 51 17.76 -1.72 3.11
CA GLN A 51 17.79 -3.02 2.44
C GLN A 51 18.95 -3.88 2.95
N THR A 52 20.15 -3.33 3.10
CA THR A 52 21.28 -4.09 3.68
C THR A 52 21.00 -4.56 5.11
N ARG A 53 20.35 -3.73 5.94
CA ARG A 53 19.97 -4.12 7.31
C ARG A 53 18.90 -5.19 7.31
N LEU A 54 17.93 -5.09 6.41
CA LEU A 54 16.87 -6.07 6.24
C LEU A 54 17.46 -7.42 5.82
N GLU A 55 18.30 -7.46 4.79
CA GLU A 55 18.97 -8.68 4.33
C GLU A 55 19.85 -9.33 5.41
N LYS A 56 20.51 -8.52 6.25
CA LYS A 56 21.27 -9.02 7.41
C LYS A 56 20.35 -9.69 8.43
N LEU A 57 19.15 -9.14 8.66
CA LEU A 57 18.14 -9.75 9.51
C LEU A 57 17.60 -11.04 8.91
N GLU A 58 17.39 -11.11 7.59
CA GLU A 58 16.98 -12.33 6.88
C GLU A 58 17.98 -13.45 7.07
N ARG A 59 19.27 -13.16 6.83
CA ARG A 59 20.32 -14.14 7.02
C ARG A 59 20.35 -14.67 8.44
N ARG A 60 20.21 -13.80 9.46
CA ARG A 60 20.14 -14.23 10.86
C ARG A 60 18.90 -15.09 11.14
N HIS A 61 17.73 -14.70 10.63
CA HIS A 61 16.48 -15.45 10.81
C HIS A 61 16.50 -16.80 10.11
N SER A 62 17.10 -16.88 8.92
CA SER A 62 17.24 -18.11 8.14
C SER A 62 18.13 -19.13 8.86
N MET A 63 19.28 -18.69 9.39
CA MET A 63 20.21 -19.55 10.14
C MET A 63 19.58 -20.19 11.39
N LEU A 64 18.66 -19.48 12.06
CA LEU A 64 17.93 -20.01 13.23
C LEU A 64 16.81 -21.00 12.87
N ARG A 65 16.37 -21.00 11.61
CA ARG A 65 15.17 -21.73 11.15
C ARG A 65 15.49 -22.99 10.33
N ASN A 66 16.78 -23.35 10.19
CA ASN A 66 17.24 -24.54 9.45
C ASN A 66 16.60 -25.88 9.88
N ASN A 67 15.79 -25.92 10.95
CA ASN A 67 15.06 -27.12 11.39
C ASN A 67 13.54 -27.12 11.08
N SER A 68 12.97 -26.13 10.39
CA SER A 68 11.54 -26.15 10.03
C SER A 68 11.27 -25.67 8.61
N ALA A 69 10.85 -26.59 7.73
CA ALA A 69 10.64 -26.37 6.31
C ALA A 69 9.43 -25.46 5.93
N ARG A 70 8.67 -24.90 6.88
CA ARG A 70 7.39 -24.22 6.60
C ARG A 70 7.39 -22.69 6.77
N SER A 71 7.87 -21.97 5.76
CA SER A 71 7.64 -20.54 5.40
C SER A 71 8.91 -19.84 4.90
N LYS A 72 8.92 -19.52 3.60
CA LYS A 72 10.00 -18.77 2.92
C LYS A 72 10.01 -17.26 3.21
N ILE A 73 8.96 -16.74 3.83
CA ILE A 73 8.85 -15.30 4.14
C ILE A 73 9.23 -15.10 5.61
N PRO A 74 10.24 -14.26 5.92
CA PRO A 74 10.53 -13.90 7.30
C PRO A 74 9.32 -13.14 7.87
N ASN A 75 8.68 -13.71 8.88
CA ASN A 75 7.64 -13.02 9.63
C ASN A 75 8.28 -11.96 10.53
N TYR A 76 8.72 -10.84 9.94
CA TYR A 76 9.18 -9.69 10.72
C TYR A 76 8.04 -9.12 11.55
N SER A 77 8.32 -8.88 12.82
CA SER A 77 7.44 -8.07 13.66
C SER A 77 7.40 -6.65 13.10
N SER A 78 6.20 -6.08 12.91
CA SER A 78 6.06 -4.71 12.42
C SER A 78 6.77 -3.69 13.31
N ARG A 79 6.89 -3.96 14.62
CA ARG A 79 7.68 -3.13 15.55
C ARG A 79 9.15 -3.02 15.17
N LEU A 80 9.77 -4.14 14.76
CA LEU A 80 11.16 -4.15 14.32
C LEU A 80 11.36 -3.32 13.05
N ILE A 81 10.42 -3.38 12.12
CA ILE A 81 10.48 -2.61 10.88
C ILE A 81 10.38 -1.11 11.15
N ILE A 82 9.48 -0.69 12.04
CA ILE A 82 9.40 0.72 12.47
C ILE A 82 10.70 1.17 13.14
N GLN A 83 11.26 0.34 14.02
CA GLN A 83 12.54 0.67 14.67
C GLN A 83 13.67 0.83 13.64
N LEU A 84 13.78 -0.08 12.68
CA LEU A 84 14.77 0.01 11.60
C LEU A 84 14.56 1.26 10.75
N ALA A 85 13.31 1.60 10.41
CA ALA A 85 12.99 2.82 9.69
C ALA A 85 13.46 4.05 10.48
N ASN A 86 13.19 4.12 11.79
CA ASN A 86 13.67 5.20 12.63
C ASN A 86 15.20 5.28 12.72
N GLU A 87 15.88 4.14 12.79
CA GLU A 87 17.36 4.10 12.82
C GLU A 87 18.00 4.49 11.49
N VAL A 88 17.34 4.21 10.36
CA VAL A 88 17.87 4.50 9.02
C VAL A 88 17.50 5.89 8.56
N PHE A 89 16.21 6.21 8.54
CA PHE A 89 15.69 7.48 8.03
C PHE A 89 15.77 8.61 9.06
N GLY A 90 15.76 8.28 10.36
CA GLY A 90 15.55 9.23 11.45
C GLY A 90 14.08 9.25 11.88
N TYR A 91 13.80 9.71 13.10
CA TYR A 91 12.42 9.80 13.61
C TYR A 91 11.58 10.86 12.86
N ASP A 92 12.24 11.86 12.27
CA ASP A 92 11.68 12.94 11.45
C ASP A 92 11.85 12.67 9.94
N GLY A 93 12.50 11.57 9.57
CA GLY A 93 12.87 11.27 8.19
C GLY A 93 11.76 10.65 7.35
N TRP A 94 10.65 10.25 7.96
CA TRP A 94 9.52 9.60 7.31
C TRP A 94 8.19 9.86 8.03
N SER A 95 7.10 9.76 7.30
CA SER A 95 5.74 9.84 7.82
C SER A 95 4.84 8.80 7.13
N SER A 96 3.68 8.52 7.72
CA SER A 96 2.71 7.56 7.19
C SER A 96 1.35 8.20 7.02
N GLN A 97 0.68 7.92 5.90
CA GLN A 97 -0.67 8.37 5.58
C GLN A 97 -1.53 7.17 5.20
N ILE A 98 -2.75 7.11 5.76
CA ILE A 98 -3.76 6.14 5.32
C ILE A 98 -4.47 6.73 4.11
N LEU A 99 -4.42 6.02 2.97
CA LEU A 99 -5.08 6.44 1.73
C LEU A 99 -6.51 5.92 1.66
N SER A 100 -6.70 4.63 1.90
CA SER A 100 -8.01 3.99 1.88
C SER A 100 -8.11 2.91 2.95
N SER A 101 -9.33 2.64 3.41
CA SER A 101 -9.58 1.63 4.42
C SER A 101 -10.96 1.01 4.24
N GLU A 102 -11.00 -0.31 4.06
CA GLU A 102 -12.21 -1.02 3.63
C GLU A 102 -12.36 -2.35 4.37
N ILE A 103 -13.62 -2.77 4.55
CA ILE A 103 -13.94 -4.10 5.07
C ILE A 103 -14.09 -5.02 3.86
N ILE A 104 -13.20 -6.02 3.73
CA ILE A 104 -13.29 -7.00 2.64
C ILE A 104 -14.33 -8.07 2.99
N VAL A 105 -14.24 -8.61 4.21
CA VAL A 105 -15.11 -9.70 4.67
C VAL A 105 -15.61 -9.38 6.07
N SER A 106 -16.91 -9.51 6.28
CA SER A 106 -17.51 -9.50 7.61
C SER A 106 -18.57 -10.59 7.70
N GLY A 107 -18.48 -11.44 8.72
CA GLY A 107 -19.44 -12.52 8.92
C GLY A 107 -19.46 -12.99 10.36
N TYR A 108 -20.53 -13.70 10.71
CA TYR A 108 -20.60 -14.48 11.94
C TYR A 108 -20.41 -15.94 11.56
N ASP A 109 -19.42 -16.59 12.17
CA ASP A 109 -19.18 -18.02 12.01
C ASP A 109 -19.98 -18.76 13.06
N GLU A 110 -21.10 -19.35 12.64
CA GLU A 110 -22.00 -20.14 13.50
C GLU A 110 -21.28 -21.34 14.11
N SER A 111 -20.37 -21.98 13.36
CA SER A 111 -19.65 -23.18 13.81
C SER A 111 -18.72 -22.90 14.99
N ARG A 112 -18.15 -21.69 15.04
CA ARG A 112 -17.22 -21.24 16.09
C ARG A 112 -17.86 -20.32 17.11
N SER A 113 -19.12 -19.93 16.88
CA SER A 113 -19.83 -18.89 17.64
C SER A 113 -19.00 -17.61 17.80
N LYS A 114 -18.36 -17.16 16.70
CA LYS A 114 -17.44 -16.01 16.70
C LYS A 114 -17.67 -15.15 15.47
N PHE A 115 -17.50 -13.84 15.63
CA PHE A 115 -17.41 -12.91 14.51
C PHE A 115 -16.05 -13.01 13.83
N GLN A 116 -16.06 -13.08 12.50
CA GLN A 116 -14.89 -13.00 11.65
C GLN A 116 -14.92 -11.71 10.85
N LEU A 117 -13.80 -11.00 10.84
CA LEU A 117 -13.64 -9.78 10.06
C LEU A 117 -12.28 -9.73 9.38
N GLN A 118 -12.27 -9.34 8.11
CA GLN A 118 -11.09 -9.03 7.32
C GLN A 118 -11.14 -7.56 6.90
N TYR A 119 -10.11 -6.82 7.26
CA TYR A 119 -9.98 -5.40 7.00
C TYR A 119 -8.76 -5.15 6.10
N SER A 120 -8.89 -4.25 5.13
CA SER A 120 -7.82 -3.83 4.23
C SER A 120 -7.54 -2.35 4.42
N VAL A 121 -6.26 -1.99 4.42
CA VAL A 121 -5.83 -0.59 4.47
C VAL A 121 -4.71 -0.39 3.47
N THR A 122 -4.83 0.68 2.68
CA THR A 122 -3.74 1.16 1.83
C THR A 122 -3.02 2.30 2.53
N ILE A 123 -1.71 2.16 2.71
CA ILE A 123 -0.86 3.12 3.43
C ILE A 123 0.22 3.63 2.49
N LYS A 124 0.38 4.95 2.46
CA LYS A 124 1.50 5.64 1.82
C LYS A 124 2.52 6.02 2.89
N ILE A 125 3.77 5.66 2.69
CA ILE A 125 4.91 6.20 3.45
C ILE A 125 5.55 7.28 2.61
N ILE A 126 5.86 8.41 3.23
CA ILE A 126 6.47 9.57 2.58
C ILE A 126 7.75 9.89 3.35
N LEU A 127 8.88 9.89 2.66
CA LEU A 127 10.17 10.31 3.19
C LEU A 127 10.28 11.84 3.15
N LYS A 128 11.20 12.40 3.95
CA LYS A 128 11.39 13.85 4.05
C LYS A 128 11.74 14.56 2.73
N ASP A 129 12.24 13.82 1.74
CA ASP A 129 12.59 14.35 0.42
C ASP A 129 11.42 14.27 -0.58
N GLY A 130 10.25 13.79 -0.15
CA GLY A 130 9.07 13.60 -0.98
C GLY A 130 8.98 12.24 -1.66
N THR A 131 10.02 11.39 -1.57
CA THR A 131 9.96 10.02 -2.06
C THR A 131 8.91 9.23 -1.29
N SER A 132 8.06 8.48 -1.98
CA SER A 132 6.98 7.74 -1.33
C SER A 132 6.85 6.31 -1.82
N SER A 133 6.26 5.47 -0.97
CA SER A 133 5.91 4.09 -1.30
C SER A 133 4.52 3.76 -0.79
N THR A 134 3.77 2.97 -1.56
CA THR A 134 2.41 2.57 -1.22
C THR A 134 2.33 1.06 -0.98
N GLY A 135 1.66 0.68 0.10
CA GLY A 135 1.54 -0.71 0.54
C GLY A 135 0.14 -1.01 1.02
N VAL A 136 -0.32 -2.22 0.71
CA VAL A 136 -1.62 -2.72 1.16
C VAL A 136 -1.37 -3.66 2.34
N GLY A 137 -2.15 -3.47 3.40
CA GLY A 137 -2.14 -4.28 4.61
C GLY A 137 -3.49 -4.91 4.86
N VAL A 138 -3.50 -6.22 5.10
CA VAL A 138 -4.71 -6.95 5.45
C VAL A 138 -4.60 -7.45 6.89
N GLY A 139 -5.65 -7.23 7.68
CA GLY A 139 -5.77 -7.73 9.03
C GLY A 139 -6.98 -8.65 9.17
N LYS A 140 -6.81 -9.78 9.88
CA LYS A 140 -7.86 -10.78 10.08
C LYS A 140 -8.06 -11.03 11.56
N ALA A 141 -9.29 -10.93 12.02
CA ALA A 141 -9.61 -11.21 13.42
C ALA A 141 -10.78 -12.18 13.54
N LEU A 142 -10.73 -13.02 14.58
CA LEU A 142 -11.84 -13.82 15.07
C LEU A 142 -12.05 -13.51 16.54
N SER A 143 -13.27 -13.11 16.92
CA SER A 143 -13.61 -12.78 18.29
C SER A 143 -15.08 -12.99 18.59
N GLN A 144 -15.45 -13.21 19.85
CA GLN A 144 -16.85 -13.35 20.28
C GLN A 144 -17.63 -12.03 20.17
N SER A 145 -16.93 -10.88 20.17
CA SER A 145 -17.58 -9.58 20.05
C SER A 145 -17.21 -8.86 18.75
N LYS A 146 -18.22 -8.33 18.06
CA LYS A 146 -18.09 -7.60 16.78
C LYS A 146 -17.14 -6.41 16.89
N HIS A 147 -17.26 -5.59 17.94
CA HIS A 147 -16.42 -4.40 18.13
C HIS A 147 -14.95 -4.78 18.36
N LEU A 148 -14.69 -5.83 19.14
CA LEU A 148 -13.33 -6.29 19.42
C LEU A 148 -12.69 -6.87 18.16
N CYS A 149 -13.47 -7.60 17.36
CA CYS A 149 -13.05 -8.11 16.06
C CYS A 149 -12.63 -6.97 15.13
N TYR A 150 -13.47 -5.93 14.99
CA TYR A 150 -13.19 -4.75 14.17
C TYR A 150 -11.93 -4.00 14.60
N ASN A 151 -11.78 -3.74 15.91
CA ASN A 151 -10.61 -3.04 16.43
C ASN A 151 -9.31 -3.83 16.21
N LYS A 152 -9.36 -5.15 16.36
CA LYS A 152 -8.18 -6.01 16.18
C LYS A 152 -7.76 -6.09 14.71
N SER A 153 -8.70 -6.38 13.81
CA SER A 153 -8.42 -6.49 12.38
C SER A 153 -7.96 -5.15 11.79
N LYS A 154 -8.58 -4.03 12.18
CA LYS A 154 -8.15 -2.70 11.72
C LYS A 154 -6.73 -2.36 12.16
N LYS A 155 -6.39 -2.61 13.43
CA LYS A 155 -5.02 -2.39 13.94
C LYS A 155 -4.01 -3.25 13.19
N GLU A 156 -4.30 -4.53 13.03
CA GLU A 156 -3.42 -5.45 12.33
C GLU A 156 -3.23 -5.07 10.86
N ALA A 157 -4.31 -4.66 10.17
CA ALA A 157 -4.26 -4.16 8.80
C ALA A 157 -3.33 -2.95 8.66
N ILE A 158 -3.41 -1.99 9.60
CA ILE A 158 -2.52 -0.81 9.62
C ILE A 158 -1.06 -1.23 9.81
N TRP A 159 -0.77 -2.09 10.79
CA TRP A 159 0.60 -2.57 11.04
C TRP A 159 1.18 -3.34 9.85
N ASN A 160 0.35 -4.12 9.17
CA ASN A 160 0.74 -4.85 7.97
C ASN A 160 0.92 -3.91 6.78
N GLY A 161 0.10 -2.87 6.67
CA GLY A 161 0.20 -1.84 5.62
C GLY A 161 1.51 -1.08 5.73
N ILE A 162 1.84 -0.57 6.93
CA ILE A 162 3.11 0.13 7.19
C ILE A 162 4.30 -0.78 6.83
N LYS A 163 4.28 -2.03 7.30
CA LYS A 163 5.33 -3.02 6.97
C LYS A 163 5.44 -3.21 5.46
N SER A 164 4.32 -3.43 4.77
CA SER A 164 4.26 -3.63 3.32
C SER A 164 4.83 -2.44 2.55
N SER A 165 4.44 -1.21 2.91
CA SER A 165 4.95 0.02 2.29
C SER A 165 6.44 0.19 2.49
N ILE A 166 6.97 -0.08 3.69
CA ILE A 166 8.41 0.03 3.97
C ILE A 166 9.20 -1.02 3.19
N MET A 167 8.70 -2.26 3.07
CA MET A 167 9.39 -3.28 2.28
C MET A 167 9.49 -2.91 0.80
N LYS A 168 8.43 -2.30 0.25
CA LYS A 168 8.32 -1.88 -1.16
C LYS A 168 9.22 -0.72 -1.58
N PHE A 169 10.07 -0.19 -0.69
CA PHE A 169 11.05 0.82 -1.09
C PHE A 169 12.12 0.27 -2.06
N ASP A 170 12.28 -1.05 -2.16
CA ASP A 170 13.08 -1.68 -3.22
C ASP A 170 12.54 -1.38 -4.62
N LEU A 171 11.22 -1.42 -4.81
CA LEU A 171 10.55 -1.10 -6.07
C LEU A 171 10.82 0.35 -6.49
N VAL A 172 10.86 1.26 -5.51
CA VAL A 172 11.19 2.69 -5.76
C VAL A 172 12.60 2.85 -6.32
N LEU A 173 13.57 2.07 -5.82
CA LEU A 173 14.94 2.08 -6.35
C LEU A 173 14.98 1.52 -7.77
N GLN A 174 14.31 0.38 -8.00
CA GLN A 174 14.26 -0.26 -9.32
C GLN A 174 13.64 0.66 -10.36
N SER A 175 12.51 1.30 -10.04
CA SER A 175 11.85 2.25 -10.95
C SER A 175 12.74 3.45 -11.29
N HIS A 176 13.52 3.95 -10.31
CA HIS A 176 14.46 5.03 -10.58
C HIS A 176 15.61 4.58 -11.49
N GLU A 177 16.17 3.38 -11.28
CA GLU A 177 17.24 2.83 -12.13
C GLU A 177 16.80 2.60 -13.57
N GLU A 178 15.57 2.13 -13.77
CA GLU A 178 14.99 1.93 -15.11
C GLU A 178 14.82 3.25 -15.87
N ARG A 179 14.41 4.32 -15.18
CA ARG A 179 14.33 5.67 -15.77
C ARG A 179 15.69 6.17 -16.25
N GLU A 180 16.74 5.98 -15.44
CA GLU A 180 18.09 6.41 -15.80
C GLU A 180 18.63 5.62 -17.00
N LYS A 181 18.40 4.30 -17.04
CA LYS A 181 18.75 3.45 -18.20
C LYS A 181 18.01 3.89 -19.47
N GLY A 182 16.71 4.19 -19.35
CA GLY A 182 15.89 4.69 -20.45
C GLY A 182 16.44 5.98 -21.07
N LYS A 183 16.80 6.96 -20.22
CA LYS A 183 17.44 8.22 -20.67
C LYS A 183 18.77 7.96 -21.38
N THR A 184 19.62 7.10 -20.82
CA THR A 184 20.91 6.78 -21.45
C THR A 184 20.75 6.09 -22.80
N ASN A 185 19.75 5.21 -22.96
CA ASN A 185 19.50 4.53 -24.23
C ASN A 185 19.08 5.52 -25.33
N ILE A 186 18.23 6.50 -25.01
CA ILE A 186 17.80 7.54 -25.94
C ILE A 186 18.99 8.42 -26.38
N LEU A 187 19.89 8.74 -25.45
CA LEU A 187 21.09 9.56 -25.73
C LEU A 187 22.13 8.83 -26.58
N ILE A 188 22.21 7.49 -26.50
CA ILE A 188 23.16 6.68 -27.30
C ILE A 188 22.59 6.38 -28.70
N SER A 189 21.26 6.39 -28.87
CA SER A 189 20.59 6.19 -30.17
C SER A 189 20.42 7.47 -31.00
N SER A 190 20.80 8.63 -30.46
CA SER A 190 20.74 9.95 -31.12
C SER A 190 22.09 10.34 -31.70
#